data_AF-A0A950DIU0-F1
#
_entry.id   AF-A0A950DIU0-F1
#
_cell.length_a   1.000
_cell.length_b   1.000
_cell.length_c   1.000
_cell.angle_alpha   90.00
_cell.angle_beta   90.00
_cell.angle_gamma   90.00
#
_symmetry.space_group_name_H-M   'P 1'
#
loop_
_entity.id
_entity.type
_entity.pdbx_description
1 polymer ?
#
loop_
_entity_poly.entity_id
_entity_poly.type
_entity_poly.pdbx_seq_one_letter_code
_entity_poly.pdbx_strand_id
1 'polypeptide(L)'
;MAIRRASLETATERTRAKLQKRAKSGPAANERSHDALEATTRERILASATRLFAEKGFEGASMPAIAKASGITAGAIYKHFEGKGELLLEVVMRSFLSSPLFAHSSERGNDTTAMANLAAAYTEPALKLVRQLSIEVHSGAARDAKVRHVLSKFNRLAVAHYSASVATAQQAGKLDPHLDPDHVARAFCILIMGLIHMDTLLPDLVGDGSWREFIRERAAALIGVGRVDPSSKNHSDS
;
A
#
# COMPACT_ATOMS: atom_id res chain seq x y z
N MET A 1 0.62 73.38 23.04
CA MET A 1 -0.14 72.13 22.77
C MET A 1 0.55 71.18 21.75
N ALA A 2 1.88 71.23 21.55
CA ALA A 2 2.53 70.45 20.48
C ALA A 2 3.59 69.42 20.92
N ILE A 3 4.10 69.45 22.16
CA ILE A 3 5.28 68.64 22.54
C ILE A 3 4.91 67.25 23.13
N ARG A 4 3.66 67.03 23.56
CA ARG A 4 3.24 65.76 24.20
C ARG A 4 2.73 64.69 23.22
N ARG A 5 2.57 65.01 21.92
CA ARG A 5 2.08 64.06 20.89
C ARG A 5 3.21 63.23 20.25
N ALA A 6 4.41 63.80 20.10
CA ALA A 6 5.55 63.13 19.45
C ALA A 6 6.22 62.00 20.28
N SER A 7 6.03 61.97 21.61
CA SER A 7 6.58 60.91 22.48
C SER A 7 5.71 59.65 22.58
N LEU A 8 4.43 59.71 22.16
CA LEU A 8 3.54 58.56 22.17
C LEU A 8 3.62 57.77 20.86
N GLU A 9 3.82 58.43 19.71
CA GLU A 9 3.95 57.79 18.39
C GLU A 9 5.19 56.90 18.27
N THR A 10 6.32 57.30 18.87
CA THR A 10 7.57 56.52 18.86
C THR A 10 7.51 55.25 19.73
N ALA A 11 6.64 55.22 20.75
CA ALA A 11 6.42 54.04 21.59
C ALA A 11 5.46 53.03 20.93
N THR A 12 4.42 53.50 20.23
CA THR A 12 3.50 52.65 19.46
C THR A 12 4.17 52.05 18.22
N GLU A 13 5.02 52.80 17.53
CA GLU A 13 5.76 52.29 16.36
C GLU A 13 6.77 51.21 16.72
N ARG A 14 7.51 51.37 17.83
CA ARG A 14 8.47 50.34 18.30
C ARG A 14 7.75 49.06 18.77
N THR A 15 6.55 49.19 19.31
CA THR A 15 5.71 48.04 19.71
C THR A 15 5.12 47.33 18.50
N ARG A 16 4.66 48.09 17.48
CA ARG A 16 4.15 47.56 16.20
C ARG A 16 5.24 46.86 15.39
N ALA A 17 6.46 47.40 15.37
CA ALA A 17 7.61 46.76 14.71
C ALA A 17 8.05 45.46 15.42
N LYS A 18 8.00 45.39 16.75
CA LYS A 18 8.25 44.15 17.51
C LYS A 18 7.15 43.09 17.30
N LEU A 19 5.89 43.50 17.19
CA LEU A 19 4.76 42.61 16.88
C LEU A 19 4.79 42.12 15.42
N GLN A 20 5.17 42.96 14.46
CA GLN A 20 5.34 42.57 13.06
C GLN A 20 6.56 41.65 12.83
N LYS A 21 7.63 41.79 13.62
CA LYS A 21 8.81 40.89 13.57
C LYS A 21 8.50 39.51 14.18
N ARG A 22 7.64 39.45 15.21
CA ARG A 22 7.08 38.19 15.76
C ARG A 22 6.08 37.52 14.82
N ALA A 23 5.30 38.29 14.05
CA ALA A 23 4.34 37.76 13.07
C ALA A 23 5.01 37.15 11.82
N LYS A 24 6.25 37.55 11.48
CA LYS A 24 7.04 36.96 10.39
C LYS A 24 7.74 35.64 10.75
N SER A 25 7.56 35.14 11.97
CA SER A 25 8.03 33.83 12.43
C SER A 25 7.03 33.23 13.42
N GLY A 26 5.78 33.01 12.97
CA GLY A 26 4.77 32.32 13.77
C GLY A 26 5.01 30.81 13.83
N PRO A 27 4.69 30.13 14.95
CA PRO A 27 4.86 28.68 15.11
C PRO A 27 4.19 27.90 13.97
N ALA A 28 2.97 28.29 13.57
CA ALA A 28 2.22 27.63 12.51
C ALA A 28 2.84 27.72 11.09
N ALA A 29 3.73 28.68 10.82
CA ALA A 29 4.44 28.78 9.53
C ALA A 29 5.72 27.95 9.54
N ASN A 30 6.41 27.91 10.68
CA ASN A 30 7.61 27.11 10.90
C ASN A 30 7.28 25.62 11.03
N GLU A 31 6.17 25.27 11.70
CA GLU A 31 5.58 23.93 11.79
C GLU A 31 5.18 23.44 10.40
N ARG A 32 4.40 24.20 9.62
CA ARG A 32 4.03 23.81 8.25
C ARG A 32 5.23 23.61 7.32
N SER A 33 6.26 24.45 7.44
CA SER A 33 7.50 24.26 6.66
C SER A 33 8.27 23.04 7.12
N HIS A 34 8.33 22.79 8.43
CA HIS A 34 9.01 21.63 9.01
C HIS A 34 8.30 20.33 8.64
N ASP A 35 6.97 20.30 8.72
CA ASP A 35 6.14 19.15 8.33
C ASP A 35 6.26 18.85 6.82
N ALA A 36 6.32 19.89 5.97
CA ALA A 36 6.57 19.71 4.54
C ALA A 36 8.00 19.21 4.27
N LEU A 37 9.00 19.70 5.01
CA LEU A 37 10.38 19.23 4.95
C LEU A 37 10.53 17.78 5.48
N GLU A 38 9.76 17.39 6.49
CA GLU A 38 9.72 16.03 7.03
C GLU A 38 9.00 15.08 6.07
N ALA A 39 7.87 15.50 5.47
CA ALA A 39 7.16 14.74 4.46
C ALA A 39 8.06 14.46 3.24
N THR A 40 8.76 15.49 2.74
CA THR A 40 9.73 15.32 1.64
C THR A 40 10.93 14.45 2.03
N THR A 41 11.41 14.53 3.27
CA THR A 41 12.48 13.66 3.77
C THR A 41 12.03 12.21 3.83
N ARG A 42 10.83 11.96 4.35
CA ARG A 42 10.23 10.63 4.44
C ARG A 42 10.05 10.01 3.06
N GLU A 43 9.62 10.79 2.07
CA GLU A 43 9.52 10.35 0.68
C GLU A 43 10.88 9.98 0.07
N ARG A 44 11.94 10.77 0.33
CA ARG A 44 13.30 10.42 -0.10
C ARG A 44 13.79 9.12 0.53
N ILE A 45 13.47 8.89 1.81
CA ILE A 45 13.79 7.63 2.51
C ILE A 45 13.10 6.47 1.82
N LEU A 46 11.79 6.55 1.61
CA LEU A 46 11.02 5.50 0.94
C LEU A 46 11.54 5.23 -0.47
N ALA A 47 11.81 6.26 -1.28
CA ALA A 47 12.33 6.07 -2.63
C ALA A 47 13.72 5.41 -2.64
N SER A 48 14.60 5.79 -1.71
CA SER A 48 15.92 5.17 -1.57
C SER A 48 15.80 3.72 -1.09
N ALA A 49 14.91 3.46 -0.14
CA ALA A 49 14.64 2.14 0.40
C ALA A 49 14.09 1.20 -0.67
N THR A 50 13.09 1.63 -1.47
CA THR A 50 12.57 0.89 -2.62
C THR A 50 13.70 0.43 -3.55
N ARG A 51 14.58 1.36 -3.94
CA ARG A 51 15.72 1.03 -4.80
C ARG A 51 16.68 0.04 -4.12
N LEU A 52 17.11 0.32 -2.89
CA LEU A 52 18.09 -0.52 -2.20
C LEU A 52 17.56 -1.92 -1.89
N PHE A 53 16.29 -2.07 -1.53
CA PHE A 53 15.67 -3.38 -1.32
C PHE A 53 15.53 -4.16 -2.63
N ALA A 54 15.16 -3.49 -3.73
CA ALA A 54 15.09 -4.15 -5.04
C ALA A 54 16.47 -4.59 -5.56
N GLU A 55 17.54 -3.82 -5.28
CA GLU A 55 18.89 -4.12 -5.75
C GLU A 55 19.65 -5.11 -4.86
N LYS A 56 19.45 -5.06 -3.54
CA LYS A 56 20.29 -5.78 -2.55
C LYS A 56 19.52 -6.78 -1.70
N GLY A 57 18.21 -6.88 -1.88
CA GLY A 57 17.33 -7.64 -1.00
C GLY A 57 17.25 -7.07 0.41
N PHE A 58 16.49 -7.74 1.28
CA PHE A 58 16.36 -7.36 2.68
C PHE A 58 17.70 -7.45 3.40
N GLU A 59 18.45 -8.54 3.23
CA GLU A 59 19.70 -8.78 3.95
C GLU A 59 20.82 -7.81 3.54
N GLY A 60 20.97 -7.53 2.24
CA GLY A 60 22.03 -6.66 1.73
C GLY A 60 21.76 -5.16 1.93
N ALA A 61 20.52 -4.77 2.20
CA ALA A 61 20.17 -3.40 2.57
C ALA A 61 20.38 -3.14 4.09
N SER A 62 20.76 -1.91 4.43
CA SER A 62 20.94 -1.47 5.82
C SER A 62 20.39 -0.07 6.05
N MET A 63 19.93 0.21 7.27
CA MET A 63 19.44 1.53 7.65
C MET A 63 20.47 2.64 7.39
N PRO A 64 21.77 2.48 7.71
CA PRO A 64 22.78 3.50 7.38
C PRO A 64 22.98 3.69 5.87
N ALA A 65 22.94 2.63 5.07
CA ALA A 65 23.07 2.73 3.62
C ALA A 65 21.88 3.45 3.00
N ILE A 66 20.66 3.17 3.47
CA ILE A 66 19.44 3.87 3.05
C ILE A 66 19.53 5.34 3.45
N ALA A 67 19.87 5.65 4.70
CA ALA A 67 20.02 7.02 5.18
C ALA A 67 21.00 7.84 4.31
N LYS A 68 22.18 7.27 4.02
CA LYS A 68 23.17 7.86 3.13
C LYS A 68 22.61 8.11 1.74
N ALA A 69 21.91 7.12 1.16
CA ALA A 69 21.29 7.25 -0.15
C ALA A 69 20.16 8.29 -0.21
N SER A 70 19.51 8.56 0.94
CA SER A 70 18.45 9.57 1.10
C SER A 70 18.95 10.96 1.44
N GLY A 71 20.27 11.14 1.58
CA GLY A 71 20.90 12.42 1.94
C GLY A 71 20.71 12.83 3.40
N ILE A 72 20.47 11.86 4.30
CA ILE A 72 20.33 12.12 5.75
C ILE A 72 21.37 11.34 6.56
N THR A 73 21.50 11.68 7.84
CA THR A 73 22.40 10.96 8.74
C THR A 73 21.81 9.61 9.17
N ALA A 74 22.67 8.65 9.50
CA ALA A 74 22.25 7.34 9.98
C ALA A 74 21.44 7.40 11.30
N GLY A 75 21.59 8.46 12.11
CA GLY A 75 20.74 8.68 13.29
C GLY A 75 19.37 9.25 12.94
N ALA A 76 19.30 10.12 11.92
CA ALA A 76 18.05 10.79 11.54
C ALA A 76 17.01 9.82 10.96
N ILE A 77 17.42 8.74 10.27
CA ILE A 77 16.48 7.76 9.72
C ILE A 77 15.61 7.09 10.80
N TYR A 78 16.15 6.89 12.00
CA TYR A 78 15.43 6.27 13.11
C TYR A 78 14.37 7.17 13.74
N LYS A 79 14.31 8.47 13.37
CA LYS A 79 13.18 9.34 13.69
C LYS A 79 11.97 9.07 12.82
N HIS A 80 12.17 8.46 11.65
CA HIS A 80 11.11 8.19 10.67
C HIS A 80 10.66 6.73 10.67
N PHE A 81 11.57 5.80 10.95
CA PHE A 81 11.32 4.36 10.92
C PHE A 81 12.08 3.67 12.05
N GLU A 82 11.40 2.83 12.84
CA GLU A 82 12.02 2.10 13.94
C GLU A 82 13.06 1.09 13.45
N GLY A 83 12.91 0.58 12.23
CA GLY A 83 13.85 -0.37 11.66
C GLY A 83 13.60 -0.76 10.22
N LYS A 84 14.51 -1.60 9.71
CA LYS A 84 14.54 -2.07 8.31
C LYS A 84 13.26 -2.80 7.92
N GLY A 85 12.70 -3.58 8.84
CA GLY A 85 11.48 -4.35 8.63
C GLY A 85 10.23 -3.49 8.43
N GLU A 86 10.02 -2.50 9.29
CA GLU A 86 8.92 -1.54 9.16
C GLU A 86 9.03 -0.76 7.85
N LEU A 87 10.23 -0.26 7.55
CA LEU A 87 10.50 0.47 6.32
C LEU A 87 10.24 -0.38 5.06
N LEU A 88 10.65 -1.65 5.06
CA LEU A 88 10.41 -2.55 3.94
C LEU A 88 8.92 -2.80 3.72
N LEU A 89 8.17 -3.04 4.80
CA LEU A 89 6.73 -3.26 4.70
C LEU A 89 6.05 -2.04 4.08
N GLU A 90 6.40 -0.84 4.52
CA GLU A 90 5.81 0.37 3.98
C GLU A 90 6.17 0.60 2.51
N VAL A 91 7.41 0.29 2.13
CA VAL A 91 7.84 0.29 0.73
C VAL A 91 6.96 -0.62 -0.12
N VAL A 92 6.70 -1.87 0.32
CA VAL A 92 5.83 -2.81 -0.40
C VAL A 92 4.41 -2.28 -0.51
N MET A 93 3.85 -1.82 0.61
CA MET A 93 2.49 -1.29 0.66
C MET A 93 2.33 -0.10 -0.28
N ARG A 94 3.27 0.85 -0.24
CA ARG A 94 3.26 2.00 -1.14
C ARG A 94 3.33 1.56 -2.60
N SER A 95 4.27 0.67 -2.95
CA SER A 95 4.42 0.18 -4.32
C SER A 95 3.16 -0.53 -4.83
N PHE A 96 2.48 -1.30 -3.97
CA PHE A 96 1.21 -1.95 -4.31
C PHE A 96 0.09 -0.92 -4.51
N LEU A 97 -0.10 0.00 -3.55
CA LEU A 97 -1.17 1.00 -3.59
C LEU A 97 -0.99 2.03 -4.72
N SER A 98 0.25 2.36 -5.08
CA SER A 98 0.56 3.25 -6.20
C SER A 98 0.47 2.57 -7.56
N SER A 99 0.29 1.24 -7.60
CA SER A 99 0.15 0.54 -8.86
C SER A 99 -1.16 0.95 -9.55
N PRO A 100 -1.16 1.19 -10.87
CA PRO A 100 -2.40 1.47 -11.61
C PRO A 100 -3.46 0.39 -11.38
N LEU A 101 -3.03 -0.85 -11.18
CA LEU A 101 -3.92 -2.00 -11.00
C LEU A 101 -4.71 -1.94 -9.67
N PHE A 102 -4.09 -1.45 -8.59
CA PHE A 102 -4.82 -1.20 -7.34
C PHE A 102 -5.88 -0.10 -7.50
N ALA A 103 -5.53 1.02 -8.15
CA ALA A 103 -6.45 2.13 -8.37
C ALA A 103 -7.72 1.72 -9.14
N HIS A 104 -7.57 0.92 -10.21
CA HIS A 104 -8.73 0.41 -10.97
C HIS A 104 -9.57 -0.61 -10.19
N SER A 105 -8.98 -1.31 -9.21
CA SER A 105 -9.69 -2.27 -8.36
C SER A 105 -10.46 -1.61 -7.22
N SER A 106 -9.91 -0.55 -6.61
CA SER A 106 -10.50 0.13 -5.46
C SER A 106 -11.73 0.96 -5.80
N GLU A 107 -11.81 1.50 -7.02
CA GLU A 107 -12.98 2.24 -7.52
C GLU A 107 -14.25 1.39 -7.65
N ARG A 108 -14.13 0.06 -7.69
CA ARG A 108 -15.25 -0.86 -7.92
C ARG A 108 -15.83 -1.49 -6.65
N GLY A 109 -15.31 -1.17 -5.47
CA GLY A 109 -15.80 -1.67 -4.18
C GLY A 109 -15.51 -3.17 -3.95
N ASN A 110 -16.24 -3.80 -3.01
CA ASN A 110 -16.16 -5.22 -2.68
C ASN A 110 -16.72 -6.10 -3.83
N ASP A 111 -15.99 -6.18 -4.94
CA ASP A 111 -16.39 -6.86 -6.17
C ASP A 111 -15.50 -8.08 -6.46
N THR A 112 -16.11 -9.24 -6.65
CA THR A 112 -15.43 -10.49 -7.03
C THR A 112 -14.74 -10.39 -8.40
N THR A 113 -15.19 -9.50 -9.27
CA THR A 113 -14.50 -9.15 -10.51
C THR A 113 -13.19 -8.43 -10.24
N ALA A 114 -13.14 -7.55 -9.23
CA ALA A 114 -11.91 -6.88 -8.82
C ALA A 114 -10.89 -7.89 -8.26
N MET A 115 -11.34 -8.93 -7.57
CA MET A 115 -10.47 -10.05 -7.15
C MET A 115 -9.87 -10.78 -8.36
N ALA A 116 -10.67 -11.18 -9.35
CA ALA A 116 -10.14 -11.84 -10.56
C ALA A 116 -9.14 -10.94 -11.32
N ASN A 117 -9.43 -9.64 -11.44
CA ASN A 117 -8.53 -8.66 -12.03
C ASN A 117 -7.24 -8.50 -11.23
N LEU A 118 -7.31 -8.54 -9.91
CA LEU A 118 -6.13 -8.47 -9.05
C LEU A 118 -5.21 -9.69 -9.25
N ALA A 119 -5.76 -10.91 -9.35
CA ALA A 119 -4.92 -12.08 -9.66
C ALA A 119 -4.20 -11.92 -11.00
N ALA A 120 -4.91 -11.48 -12.04
CA ALA A 120 -4.33 -11.20 -13.34
C ALA A 120 -3.28 -10.08 -13.30
N ALA A 121 -3.49 -9.05 -12.47
CA ALA A 121 -2.53 -7.97 -12.28
C ALA A 121 -1.15 -8.46 -11.81
N TYR A 122 -1.11 -9.50 -10.97
CA TYR A 122 0.16 -10.09 -10.51
C TYR A 122 0.95 -10.78 -11.63
N THR A 123 0.36 -11.04 -12.79
CA THR A 123 1.09 -11.52 -13.98
C THR A 123 1.61 -10.40 -14.87
N GLU A 124 1.40 -9.13 -14.51
CA GLU A 124 1.85 -8.02 -15.36
C GLU A 124 3.31 -7.63 -15.06
N PRO A 125 4.08 -7.21 -16.08
CA PRO A 125 5.41 -6.63 -15.88
C PRO A 125 5.39 -5.43 -14.92
N ALA A 126 4.29 -4.67 -14.91
CA ALA A 126 4.10 -3.52 -14.03
C ALA A 126 4.16 -3.86 -12.52
N LEU A 127 3.84 -5.11 -12.13
CA LEU A 127 3.93 -5.56 -10.74
C LEU A 127 5.24 -6.28 -10.40
N LYS A 128 6.22 -6.33 -11.31
CA LYS A 128 7.50 -6.99 -11.06
C LYS A 128 8.19 -6.49 -9.78
N LEU A 129 8.23 -5.17 -9.60
CA LEU A 129 8.83 -4.57 -8.40
C LEU A 129 8.08 -4.98 -7.12
N VAL A 130 6.74 -5.01 -7.16
CA VAL A 130 5.93 -5.47 -6.01
C VAL A 130 6.21 -6.93 -5.68
N ARG A 131 6.30 -7.80 -6.70
CA ARG A 131 6.65 -9.22 -6.50
C ARG A 131 8.03 -9.39 -5.87
N GLN A 132 9.03 -8.70 -6.39
CA GLN A 132 10.40 -8.70 -5.86
C GLN A 132 10.43 -8.25 -4.39
N LEU A 133 9.85 -7.10 -4.08
CA LEU A 133 9.85 -6.58 -2.71
C LEU A 133 9.01 -7.42 -1.74
N SER A 134 7.95 -8.07 -2.24
CA SER A 134 7.11 -8.94 -1.42
C SER A 134 7.89 -10.15 -0.90
N ILE A 135 8.76 -10.77 -1.72
CA ILE A 135 9.61 -11.89 -1.28
C ILE A 135 10.48 -11.46 -0.08
N GLU A 136 11.05 -10.26 -0.17
CA GLU A 136 11.88 -9.70 0.89
C GLU A 136 11.09 -9.48 2.18
N VAL A 137 9.82 -9.02 2.10
CA VAL A 137 8.95 -8.87 3.27
C VAL A 137 8.66 -10.21 3.92
N HIS A 138 8.37 -11.24 3.14
CA HIS A 138 8.10 -12.58 3.65
C HIS A 138 9.35 -13.19 4.30
N SER A 139 10.52 -13.02 3.69
CA SER A 139 11.82 -13.41 4.25
C SER A 139 12.09 -12.68 5.58
N GLY A 140 11.88 -11.36 5.62
CA GLY A 140 12.00 -10.56 6.83
C GLY A 140 11.05 -11.01 7.94
N ALA A 141 9.79 -11.32 7.62
CA ALA A 141 8.80 -11.82 8.58
C ALA A 141 9.20 -13.15 9.23
N ALA A 142 9.98 -13.99 8.55
CA ALA A 142 10.51 -15.23 9.12
C ALA A 142 11.51 -14.97 10.27
N ARG A 143 12.12 -13.78 10.31
CA ARG A 143 13.20 -13.43 11.25
C ARG A 143 12.84 -12.32 12.24
N ASP A 144 11.87 -11.46 11.90
CA ASP A 144 11.46 -10.31 12.71
C ASP A 144 9.98 -10.43 13.12
N ALA A 145 9.73 -10.48 14.43
CA ALA A 145 8.40 -10.63 15.00
C ALA A 145 7.49 -9.41 14.75
N LYS A 146 8.04 -8.19 14.70
CA LYS A 146 7.28 -6.98 14.39
C LYS A 146 6.82 -7.03 12.93
N VAL A 147 7.73 -7.33 12.00
CA VAL A 147 7.38 -7.50 10.58
C VAL A 147 6.31 -8.57 10.40
N ARG A 148 6.50 -9.73 11.04
CA ARG A 148 5.52 -10.82 11.02
C ARG A 148 4.16 -10.39 11.55
N HIS A 149 4.12 -9.65 12.65
CA HIS A 149 2.88 -9.16 13.24
C HIS A 149 2.13 -8.25 12.27
N VAL A 150 2.81 -7.25 11.70
CA VAL A 150 2.17 -6.30 10.80
C VAL A 150 1.75 -6.96 9.48
N LEU A 151 2.60 -7.81 8.90
CA LEU A 151 2.24 -8.60 7.71
C LEU A 151 1.04 -9.52 7.98
N SER A 152 0.98 -10.16 9.16
CA SER A 152 -0.17 -10.99 9.54
C SER A 152 -1.44 -10.17 9.71
N LYS A 153 -1.35 -8.95 10.25
CA LYS A 153 -2.48 -8.02 10.34
C LYS A 153 -2.96 -7.62 8.95
N PHE A 154 -2.04 -7.29 8.04
CA PHE A 154 -2.36 -6.96 6.65
C PHE A 154 -3.05 -8.13 5.92
N ASN A 155 -2.48 -9.33 5.99
CA ASN A 155 -3.06 -10.52 5.35
C ASN A 155 -4.43 -10.87 5.94
N ARG A 156 -4.65 -10.69 7.25
CA ARG A 156 -5.99 -10.85 7.85
C ARG A 156 -7.00 -9.85 7.30
N LEU A 157 -6.61 -8.59 7.12
CA LEU A 157 -7.46 -7.57 6.51
C LEU A 157 -7.78 -7.91 5.04
N ALA A 158 -6.80 -8.40 4.29
CA ALA A 158 -7.01 -8.84 2.91
C ALA A 158 -8.00 -10.02 2.83
N VAL A 159 -7.83 -11.05 3.66
CA VAL A 159 -8.76 -12.20 3.72
C VAL A 159 -10.17 -11.74 4.09
N ALA A 160 -10.31 -10.88 5.09
CA ALA A 160 -11.62 -10.35 5.50
C ALA A 160 -12.28 -9.53 4.37
N HIS A 161 -11.50 -8.73 3.65
CA HIS A 161 -11.99 -7.98 2.49
C HIS A 161 -12.47 -8.91 1.36
N TYR A 162 -11.70 -9.94 1.01
CA TYR A 162 -12.10 -10.92 -0.01
C TYR A 162 -13.33 -11.73 0.41
N SER A 163 -13.40 -12.15 1.67
CA SER A 163 -14.57 -12.85 2.22
C SER A 163 -15.83 -11.98 2.14
N ALA A 164 -15.71 -10.69 2.50
CA ALA A 164 -16.81 -9.73 2.37
C ALA A 164 -17.25 -9.52 0.91
N SER A 165 -16.32 -9.51 -0.05
CA SER A 165 -16.63 -9.43 -1.48
C SER A 165 -17.42 -10.64 -1.97
N VAL A 166 -17.05 -11.85 -1.55
CA VAL A 166 -17.79 -13.08 -1.87
C VAL A 166 -19.19 -13.05 -1.25
N ALA A 167 -19.30 -12.72 0.03
CA ALA A 167 -20.59 -12.62 0.72
C ALA A 167 -21.53 -11.57 0.10
N THR A 168 -20.99 -10.42 -0.32
CA THR A 168 -21.75 -9.38 -1.02
C THR A 168 -22.27 -9.89 -2.36
N ALA A 169 -21.45 -10.62 -3.12
CA ALA A 169 -21.86 -11.20 -4.38
C ALA A 169 -22.93 -12.31 -4.20
N GLN A 170 -22.85 -13.12 -3.13
CA GLN A 170 -23.89 -14.09 -2.77
C GLN A 170 -25.22 -13.41 -2.43
N GLN A 171 -25.20 -12.36 -1.61
CA GLN A 171 -26.41 -11.57 -1.28
C GLN A 171 -27.06 -10.95 -2.52
N ALA A 172 -26.25 -10.60 -3.52
CA ALA A 172 -26.72 -10.09 -4.81
C ALA A 172 -27.15 -11.20 -5.80
N GLY A 173 -27.13 -12.49 -5.40
CA GLY A 173 -27.47 -13.62 -6.26
C GLY A 173 -26.48 -13.87 -7.40
N LYS A 174 -25.26 -13.34 -7.31
CA LYS A 174 -24.22 -13.43 -8.35
C LYS A 174 -23.27 -14.61 -8.18
N LEU A 175 -23.30 -15.27 -7.02
CA LEU A 175 -22.49 -16.43 -6.67
C LEU A 175 -23.34 -17.50 -5.98
N ASP A 176 -22.87 -18.75 -6.06
CA ASP A 176 -23.45 -19.88 -5.34
C ASP A 176 -23.51 -19.59 -3.83
N PRO A 177 -24.72 -19.62 -3.22
CA PRO A 177 -24.91 -19.31 -1.79
C PRO A 177 -24.31 -20.38 -0.86
N HIS A 178 -23.95 -21.56 -1.37
CA HIS A 178 -23.37 -22.65 -0.58
C HIS A 178 -21.84 -22.59 -0.47
N LEU A 179 -21.18 -21.70 -1.22
CA LEU A 179 -19.76 -21.46 -1.06
C LEU A 179 -19.49 -20.80 0.30
N ASP A 180 -18.49 -21.29 1.02
CA ASP A 180 -17.99 -20.63 2.22
C ASP A 180 -17.09 -19.44 1.80
N PRO A 181 -17.48 -18.18 2.09
CA PRO A 181 -16.71 -17.00 1.71
C PRO A 181 -15.29 -16.99 2.25
N ASP A 182 -15.07 -17.53 3.45
CA ASP A 182 -13.75 -17.58 4.06
C ASP A 182 -12.84 -18.60 3.37
N HIS A 183 -13.39 -19.74 2.94
CA HIS A 183 -12.62 -20.72 2.16
C HIS A 183 -12.22 -20.17 0.80
N VAL A 184 -13.14 -19.50 0.11
CA VAL A 184 -12.85 -18.84 -1.17
C VAL A 184 -11.77 -17.77 -0.99
N ALA A 185 -11.88 -16.92 0.03
CA ALA A 185 -10.91 -15.88 0.33
C ALA A 185 -9.50 -16.45 0.62
N ARG A 186 -9.41 -17.51 1.43
CA ARG A 186 -8.14 -18.19 1.75
C ARG A 186 -7.52 -18.83 0.51
N ALA A 187 -8.31 -19.53 -0.31
CA ALA A 187 -7.85 -20.12 -1.57
C ALA A 187 -7.34 -19.05 -2.53
N PHE A 188 -8.05 -17.93 -2.63
CA PHE A 188 -7.63 -16.78 -3.42
C PHE A 188 -6.31 -16.18 -2.92
N CYS A 189 -6.13 -16.01 -1.60
CA CYS A 189 -4.84 -15.57 -1.04
C CYS A 189 -3.69 -16.53 -1.35
N ILE A 190 -3.92 -17.84 -1.36
CA ILE A 190 -2.91 -18.84 -1.73
C ILE A 190 -2.53 -18.70 -3.20
N LEU A 191 -3.50 -18.48 -4.10
CA LEU A 191 -3.23 -18.19 -5.51
C LEU A 191 -2.35 -16.94 -5.66
N ILE A 192 -2.70 -15.84 -4.99
CA ILE A 192 -1.89 -14.61 -5.01
C ILE A 192 -0.47 -14.87 -4.49
N MET A 193 -0.32 -15.62 -3.40
CA MET A 193 1.01 -15.96 -2.85
C MET A 193 1.85 -16.72 -3.87
N GLY A 194 1.26 -17.69 -4.58
CA GLY A 194 1.92 -18.39 -5.67
C GLY A 194 2.37 -17.45 -6.79
N LEU A 195 1.48 -16.58 -7.28
CA LEU A 195 1.80 -15.62 -8.35
C LEU A 195 2.91 -14.62 -7.94
N ILE A 196 2.97 -14.24 -6.67
CA ILE A 196 3.99 -13.33 -6.14
C ILE A 196 5.37 -14.00 -6.15
N HIS A 197 5.48 -15.24 -5.68
CA HIS A 197 6.79 -15.89 -5.46
C HIS A 197 7.32 -16.60 -6.70
N MET A 198 6.44 -17.08 -7.58
CA MET A 198 6.87 -17.99 -8.64
C MET A 198 7.66 -17.29 -9.76
N ASP A 199 7.45 -15.99 -10.03
CA ASP A 199 8.24 -15.22 -11.01
C ASP A 199 9.76 -15.29 -10.73
N THR A 200 10.14 -15.29 -9.45
CA THR A 200 11.57 -15.37 -9.08
C THR A 200 12.16 -16.75 -9.33
N LEU A 201 11.34 -17.80 -9.25
CA LEU A 201 11.77 -19.19 -9.47
C LEU A 201 11.66 -19.61 -10.93
N LEU A 202 10.66 -19.07 -11.63
CA LEU A 202 10.31 -19.33 -13.03
C LEU A 202 9.97 -17.98 -13.70
N PRO A 203 10.97 -17.21 -14.17
CA PRO A 203 10.74 -15.88 -14.74
C PRO A 203 9.80 -15.86 -15.95
N ASP A 204 9.78 -16.94 -16.71
CA ASP A 204 8.91 -17.08 -17.88
C ASP A 204 7.47 -17.52 -17.50
N LEU A 205 7.20 -17.77 -16.22
CA LEU A 205 5.85 -18.09 -15.73
C LEU A 205 4.95 -16.85 -15.77
N VAL A 206 5.51 -15.66 -15.63
CA VAL A 206 4.79 -14.40 -15.82
C VAL A 206 4.72 -14.14 -17.33
N GLY A 207 3.72 -14.76 -17.96
CA GLY A 207 3.53 -14.75 -19.40
C GLY A 207 3.00 -13.45 -19.98
N ASP A 208 2.56 -13.51 -21.24
CA ASP A 208 2.04 -12.38 -22.00
C ASP A 208 0.56 -12.09 -21.69
N GLY A 209 -0.09 -11.28 -22.54
CA GLY A 209 -1.50 -10.93 -22.38
C GLY A 209 -2.45 -12.14 -22.38
N SER A 210 -2.10 -13.24 -23.06
CA SER A 210 -2.91 -14.47 -23.07
C SER A 210 -2.83 -15.21 -21.73
N TRP A 211 -1.65 -15.22 -21.10
CA TRP A 211 -1.46 -15.76 -19.76
C TRP A 211 -2.22 -14.94 -18.71
N ARG A 212 -2.17 -13.60 -18.81
CA ARG A 212 -2.97 -12.71 -17.95
C ARG A 212 -4.46 -13.06 -18.04
N GLU A 213 -4.98 -13.22 -19.25
CA GLU A 213 -6.38 -13.57 -19.49
C GLU A 213 -6.73 -14.91 -18.83
N PHE A 214 -5.89 -15.92 -19.07
CA PHE A 214 -6.07 -17.24 -18.49
C PHE A 214 -6.12 -17.18 -16.95
N ILE A 215 -5.18 -16.47 -16.31
CA ILE A 215 -5.18 -16.31 -14.85
C ILE A 215 -6.41 -15.57 -14.36
N ARG A 216 -6.89 -14.55 -15.08
CA ARG A 216 -8.15 -13.86 -14.74
C ARG A 216 -9.32 -14.83 -14.73
N GLU A 217 -9.47 -15.62 -15.79
CA GLU A 217 -10.54 -16.62 -15.89
C GLU A 217 -10.44 -17.70 -14.82
N ARG A 218 -9.24 -18.20 -14.54
CA ARG A 218 -9.04 -19.22 -13.50
C ARG A 218 -9.32 -18.67 -12.11
N ALA A 219 -8.93 -17.42 -11.83
CA ALA A 219 -9.27 -16.75 -10.59
C ALA A 219 -10.79 -16.53 -10.46
N ALA A 220 -11.46 -16.10 -11.53
CA ALA A 220 -12.92 -15.98 -11.57
C ALA A 220 -13.60 -17.32 -11.27
N ALA A 221 -13.16 -18.40 -11.93
CA ALA A 221 -13.67 -19.75 -11.70
C ALA A 221 -13.41 -20.25 -10.27
N LEU A 222 -12.23 -19.98 -9.69
CA LEU A 222 -11.89 -20.30 -8.30
C LEU A 222 -12.84 -19.61 -7.30
N ILE A 223 -13.24 -18.37 -7.59
CA ILE A 223 -14.17 -17.58 -6.78
C ILE A 223 -15.63 -18.01 -6.98
N GLY A 224 -15.91 -18.82 -8.01
CA GLY A 224 -17.26 -19.24 -8.39
C GLY A 224 -17.97 -18.29 -9.36
N VAL A 225 -17.26 -17.28 -9.89
CA VAL A 225 -17.79 -16.38 -10.91
C VAL A 225 -17.98 -17.18 -12.21
N GLY A 226 -19.23 -17.35 -12.66
CA GLY A 226 -19.56 -18.02 -13.92
C GLY A 226 -20.26 -19.38 -13.83
N ARG A 227 -20.64 -19.85 -12.62
CA ARG A 227 -21.60 -20.96 -12.47
C ARG A 227 -22.90 -20.48 -11.86
N VAL A 228 -23.82 -20.04 -12.70
CA VAL A 228 -25.26 -20.14 -12.40
C VAL A 228 -25.76 -21.29 -13.25
N ASP A 229 -26.07 -22.44 -12.63
CA ASP A 229 -26.69 -23.55 -13.34
C ASP A 229 -28.09 -23.12 -13.84
N PRO A 230 -28.40 -23.21 -15.15
CA PRO A 230 -29.70 -22.85 -15.69
C PRO A 230 -30.86 -23.75 -15.22
N SER A 231 -30.60 -24.82 -14.45
CA SER A 231 -31.61 -25.78 -13.99
C SER A 231 -32.56 -25.28 -12.88
N SER A 232 -32.38 -24.07 -12.33
CA SER A 232 -33.28 -23.51 -11.29
C SER A 232 -34.60 -22.92 -11.80
N LYS A 233 -34.85 -22.94 -13.12
CA LYS A 233 -36.17 -22.63 -13.71
C LYS A 233 -36.85 -23.90 -14.21
N ASN A 234 -37.43 -24.68 -13.30
CA ASN A 234 -38.63 -25.45 -13.57
C ASN A 234 -39.20 -26.00 -12.26
N HIS A 235 -40.41 -25.57 -11.91
CA HIS A 235 -41.52 -26.30 -11.25
C HIS A 235 -42.34 -25.37 -10.35
N SER A 236 -43.04 -24.40 -10.94
CA SER A 236 -44.33 -23.93 -10.44
C SER A 236 -44.95 -23.01 -11.49
N ASP A 237 -45.71 -23.62 -12.40
CA ASP A 237 -47.01 -23.11 -12.81
C ASP A 237 -47.68 -24.25 -13.58
N SER A 238 -48.51 -24.97 -12.83
CA SER A 238 -49.57 -25.84 -13.34
C SER A 238 -50.79 -25.01 -13.66
#